data_AF-A0A7S0X181-F1
#
_entry.id   AF-A0A7S0X181-F1
#
_cell.length_a   1.000
_cell.length_b   1.000
_cell.length_c   1.000
_cell.angle_alpha   90.00
_cell.angle_beta   90.00
_cell.angle_gamma   90.00
#
_symmetry.space_group_name_H-M   'P 1'
#
loop_
_entity.id
_entity.type
_entity.pdbx_description
1 polymer ?
#
loop_
_entity_poly.entity_id
_entity_poly.type
_entity_poly.pdbx_seq_one_letter_code
_entity_poly.pdbx_strand_id
1 'polypeptide(L)'
;DRKLRDKSKSSTWQDEEEDVGVRQVKKAKRAWEEDEDEEESPEARIERLAEAARLRDQQEKEEFEERLRQKDEQRTKKLAEDSNKLSKAEQREEAKRKYETEEERTNMLPVLRDLSRQEYLKKREQAKLDELRDELEDAKYLFDGVELTEKEKADLRYKQQVYDLAMERKRQLDAIQEDGYHMPTSYDEPEKRSARFDAALSRYKEEEANTATAQAEQEQWEAEQMRKTKMKAGAQDGGSAQPQYDFVFEDSIDFIKTAMIAGDGDFETAEETKERERKERERAAQSAREKILAD
;
A
#
# COMPACT_ATOMS: atom_id res chain seq x y z
N ASP A 1 20.81 -24.00 16.19
CA ASP A 1 21.64 -23.85 14.98
C ASP A 1 21.72 -25.15 14.20
N ARG A 2 21.16 -25.15 12.98
CA ARG A 2 21.49 -26.00 11.81
C ARG A 2 20.35 -25.87 10.80
N LYS A 3 20.44 -24.87 9.92
CA LYS A 3 19.57 -24.76 8.74
C LYS A 3 20.00 -25.81 7.71
N LEU A 4 19.13 -26.80 7.51
CA LEU A 4 19.17 -27.72 6.39
C LEU A 4 18.79 -26.99 5.11
N ARG A 5 19.63 -27.16 4.09
CA ARG A 5 19.52 -26.62 2.74
C ARG A 5 18.68 -27.59 1.92
N ASP A 6 17.48 -27.17 1.51
CA ASP A 6 16.70 -27.91 0.53
C ASP A 6 16.84 -27.27 -0.85
N LYS A 7 16.98 -28.13 -1.85
CA LYS A 7 17.35 -27.84 -3.24
C LYS A 7 16.54 -28.79 -4.10
N SER A 8 15.60 -28.28 -4.91
CA SER A 8 15.28 -28.83 -6.24
C SER A 8 14.25 -27.92 -6.96
N LYS A 9 14.58 -27.50 -8.18
CA LYS A 9 13.95 -27.86 -9.47
C LYS A 9 12.57 -27.20 -9.64
N SER A 10 12.32 -26.39 -10.67
CA SER A 10 12.38 -26.80 -12.08
C SER A 10 12.29 -25.54 -12.94
N SER A 11 13.32 -25.27 -13.76
CA SER A 11 13.24 -24.29 -14.84
C SER A 11 12.65 -25.02 -16.04
N THR A 12 11.44 -24.62 -16.40
CA THR A 12 10.80 -25.06 -17.65
C THR A 12 11.63 -24.53 -18.83
N TRP A 13 11.87 -25.41 -19.79
CA TRP A 13 12.49 -25.06 -21.06
C TRP A 13 11.45 -24.30 -21.87
N GLN A 14 11.71 -23.01 -22.10
CA GLN A 14 11.01 -22.26 -23.12
C GLN A 14 12.01 -22.00 -24.23
N ASP A 15 11.83 -22.80 -25.26
CA ASP A 15 12.46 -22.75 -26.56
C ASP A 15 11.96 -21.47 -27.25
N GLU A 16 12.71 -20.37 -27.08
CA GLU A 16 12.60 -19.22 -27.98
C GLU A 16 13.73 -19.38 -28.99
N GLU A 17 13.36 -19.93 -30.15
CA GLU A 17 14.12 -19.84 -31.39
C GLU A 17 14.38 -18.37 -31.73
N GLU A 18 15.48 -17.81 -31.22
CA GLU A 18 16.06 -16.60 -31.79
C GLU A 18 16.71 -16.98 -33.12
N ASP A 19 16.02 -16.60 -34.19
CA ASP A 19 16.45 -16.60 -35.59
C ASP A 19 17.79 -15.84 -35.72
N VAL A 20 18.89 -16.56 -35.49
CA VAL A 20 20.23 -16.05 -35.72
C VAL A 20 20.42 -15.98 -37.22
N GLY A 21 20.03 -14.84 -37.80
CA GLY A 21 20.24 -14.51 -39.20
C GLY A 21 21.68 -14.80 -39.61
N VAL A 22 21.88 -15.96 -40.24
CA VAL A 22 23.17 -16.41 -40.75
C VAL A 22 23.56 -15.43 -41.85
N ARG A 23 24.36 -14.42 -41.48
CA ARG A 23 25.07 -13.59 -42.46
C ARG A 23 26.00 -14.52 -43.22
N GLN A 24 25.53 -14.94 -44.38
CA GLN A 24 26.29 -15.66 -45.40
C GLN A 24 27.48 -14.79 -45.79
N VAL A 25 28.60 -15.02 -45.11
CA VAL A 25 29.88 -14.42 -45.45
C VAL A 25 30.23 -14.97 -46.82
N LYS A 26 30.15 -14.10 -47.83
CA LYS A 26 30.55 -14.44 -49.19
C LYS A 26 31.98 -14.95 -49.14
N LYS A 27 32.14 -16.26 -49.33
CA LYS A 27 33.44 -16.93 -49.48
C LYS A 27 34.15 -16.27 -50.66
N ALA A 28 35.08 -15.37 -50.37
CA ALA A 28 36.11 -14.99 -51.31
C ALA A 28 36.82 -16.29 -51.71
N LYS A 29 36.83 -16.58 -53.01
CA LYS A 29 37.52 -17.73 -53.58
C LYS A 29 38.96 -17.68 -53.08
N ARG A 30 39.36 -18.68 -52.29
CA ARG A 30 40.77 -18.98 -52.02
C ARG A 30 41.45 -19.00 -53.39
N ALA A 31 42.35 -18.05 -53.62
CA ALA A 31 43.45 -18.29 -54.53
C ALA A 31 44.10 -19.58 -54.02
N TRP A 32 44.23 -20.55 -54.92
CA TRP A 32 45.03 -21.73 -54.66
C TRP A 32 46.44 -21.19 -54.39
N GLU A 33 46.79 -21.13 -53.11
CA GLU A 33 48.18 -21.12 -52.68
C GLU A 33 48.71 -22.43 -53.26
N GLU A 34 49.56 -22.26 -54.26
CA GLU A 34 50.38 -23.28 -54.87
C GLU A 34 50.99 -24.05 -53.71
N ASP A 35 50.49 -25.26 -53.46
CA ASP A 35 51.18 -26.23 -52.60
C ASP A 35 52.49 -26.49 -53.34
N GLU A 36 53.49 -25.67 -53.01
CA GLU A 36 54.88 -25.99 -53.20
C GLU A 36 55.06 -27.27 -52.39
N ASP A 37 55.01 -28.40 -53.10
CA ASP A 37 55.50 -29.69 -52.65
C ASP A 37 57.00 -29.53 -52.37
N GLU A 38 57.34 -28.75 -51.35
CA GLU A 38 58.61 -28.82 -50.70
C GLU A 38 58.55 -30.14 -49.95
N GLU A 39 59.39 -31.09 -50.37
CA GLU A 39 59.61 -32.35 -49.67
C GLU A 39 60.12 -32.03 -48.25
N GLU A 40 59.24 -31.55 -47.37
CA GLU A 40 59.51 -31.45 -45.95
C GLU A 40 59.64 -32.88 -45.47
N SER A 41 60.84 -33.22 -45.02
CA SER A 41 61.09 -34.46 -44.29
C SER A 41 59.94 -34.66 -43.30
N PRO A 42 59.41 -35.89 -43.12
CA PRO A 42 58.34 -36.18 -42.18
C PRO A 42 58.57 -35.58 -40.77
N GLU A 43 59.83 -35.37 -40.41
CA GLU A 43 60.30 -34.72 -39.18
C GLU A 43 59.94 -33.23 -39.09
N ALA A 44 60.07 -32.44 -40.17
CA ALA A 44 59.76 -31.01 -40.21
C ALA A 44 58.25 -30.73 -40.07
N ARG A 45 57.43 -31.58 -40.71
CA ARG A 45 55.96 -31.54 -40.56
C ARG A 45 55.51 -31.86 -39.13
N ILE A 46 56.20 -32.76 -38.44
CA ILE A 46 55.94 -33.08 -37.03
C ILE A 46 56.36 -31.90 -36.13
N GLU A 47 57.49 -31.26 -36.41
CA GLU A 47 57.96 -30.09 -35.67
C GLU A 47 57.00 -28.91 -35.79
N ARG A 48 56.51 -28.60 -37.00
CA ARG A 48 55.50 -27.56 -37.23
C ARG A 48 54.19 -27.82 -36.50
N LEU A 49 53.72 -29.07 -36.47
CA LEU A 49 52.52 -29.45 -35.72
C LEU A 49 52.75 -29.36 -34.20
N ALA A 50 53.95 -29.71 -33.73
CA ALA A 50 54.33 -29.56 -32.32
C ALA A 50 54.48 -28.08 -31.91
N GLU A 51 54.99 -27.22 -32.78
CA GLU A 51 55.02 -25.77 -32.59
C GLU A 51 53.62 -25.15 -32.60
N ALA A 52 52.75 -25.58 -33.51
CA ALA A 52 51.35 -25.15 -33.54
C ALA A 52 50.59 -25.59 -32.28
N ALA A 53 50.86 -26.79 -31.74
CA ALA A 53 50.31 -27.23 -30.46
C ALA A 53 50.79 -26.35 -29.29
N ARG A 54 52.10 -26.04 -29.24
CA ARG A 54 52.67 -25.13 -28.22
C ARG A 54 52.09 -23.72 -28.29
N LEU A 55 51.76 -23.23 -29.48
CA LEU A 55 51.11 -21.93 -29.67
C LEU A 55 49.66 -21.93 -29.21
N ARG A 56 48.91 -23.01 -29.46
CA ARG A 56 47.54 -23.17 -28.95
C ARG A 56 47.51 -23.23 -27.43
N ASP A 57 48.42 -23.98 -26.81
CA ASP A 57 48.55 -24.03 -25.35
C ASP A 57 48.88 -22.66 -24.73
N GLN A 58 49.58 -21.77 -25.46
CA GLN A 58 49.83 -20.40 -25.04
C GLN A 58 48.59 -19.51 -25.18
N GLN A 59 47.88 -19.62 -26.30
CA GLN A 59 46.62 -18.90 -26.54
C GLN A 59 45.56 -19.29 -25.51
N GLU A 60 45.41 -20.57 -25.19
CA GLU A 60 44.48 -21.05 -24.16
C GLU A 60 44.81 -20.50 -22.77
N LYS A 61 46.10 -20.29 -22.46
CA LYS A 61 46.52 -19.65 -21.20
C LYS A 61 46.15 -18.16 -21.19
N GLU A 62 46.44 -17.45 -22.27
CA GLU A 62 46.12 -16.03 -22.40
C GLU A 62 44.60 -15.80 -22.32
N GLU A 63 43.80 -16.60 -23.02
CA GLU A 63 42.33 -16.55 -22.95
C GLU A 63 41.80 -16.82 -21.53
N PHE A 64 42.43 -17.75 -20.81
CA PHE A 64 42.07 -18.05 -19.42
C PHE A 64 42.44 -16.89 -18.48
N GLU A 65 43.61 -16.28 -18.65
CA GLU A 65 44.04 -15.11 -17.90
C GLU A 65 43.13 -13.90 -18.16
N GLU A 66 42.74 -13.66 -19.40
CA GLU A 66 41.77 -12.61 -19.75
C GLU A 66 40.41 -12.86 -19.09
N ARG A 67 39.92 -14.11 -19.09
CA ARG A 67 38.67 -14.47 -18.42
C ARG A 67 38.74 -14.26 -16.92
N LEU A 68 39.87 -14.59 -16.30
CA LEU A 68 40.10 -14.37 -14.87
C LEU A 68 40.16 -12.88 -14.54
N ARG A 69 40.88 -12.11 -15.35
CA ARG A 69 40.97 -10.66 -15.24
C ARG A 69 39.60 -9.99 -15.42
N GLN A 70 38.80 -10.40 -16.40
CA GLN A 70 37.44 -9.89 -16.57
C GLN A 70 36.54 -10.21 -15.38
N LYS A 71 36.65 -11.42 -14.80
CA LYS A 71 35.91 -11.81 -13.59
C LYS A 71 36.31 -10.97 -12.38
N ASP A 72 37.60 -10.69 -12.21
CA ASP A 72 38.12 -9.86 -11.14
C ASP A 72 37.77 -8.38 -11.35
N GLU A 73 37.83 -7.87 -12.58
CA GLU A 73 37.37 -6.53 -12.95
C GLU A 73 35.87 -6.36 -12.70
N GLN A 74 35.03 -7.33 -13.05
CA GLN A 74 33.59 -7.27 -12.76
C GLN A 74 33.30 -7.32 -11.25
N ARG A 75 34.12 -8.06 -10.48
CA ARG A 75 33.98 -8.13 -9.02
C ARG A 75 34.44 -6.85 -8.34
N THR A 76 35.49 -6.20 -8.85
CA THR A 76 36.05 -4.96 -8.28
C THR A 76 35.31 -3.70 -8.76
N LYS A 77 34.82 -3.65 -10.01
CA LYS A 77 34.00 -2.54 -10.53
C LYS A 77 32.70 -2.37 -9.74
N LYS A 78 32.04 -3.46 -9.33
CA LYS A 78 30.86 -3.39 -8.44
C LYS A 78 31.14 -2.74 -7.09
N LEU A 79 32.36 -2.93 -6.56
CA LEU A 79 32.77 -2.30 -5.30
C LEU A 79 33.15 -0.82 -5.52
N ALA A 80 33.70 -0.49 -6.68
CA ALA A 80 34.08 0.87 -7.06
C ALA A 80 32.84 1.75 -7.37
N GLU A 81 31.80 1.22 -8.01
CA GLU A 81 30.54 1.92 -8.27
C GLU A 81 29.80 2.32 -6.98
N ASP A 82 29.93 1.52 -5.92
CA ASP A 82 29.41 1.86 -4.59
C ASP A 82 30.29 2.88 -3.85
N SER A 83 31.59 2.99 -4.18
CA SER A 83 32.48 4.03 -3.65
C SER A 83 32.44 5.37 -4.42
N ASN A 84 31.90 5.38 -5.64
CA ASN A 84 31.73 6.60 -6.45
C ASN A 84 30.45 7.39 -6.10
N LYS A 85 29.60 6.83 -5.24
CA LYS A 85 28.54 7.59 -4.59
C LYS A 85 29.20 8.30 -3.41
N LEU A 86 29.30 9.63 -3.50
CA LEU A 86 29.75 10.50 -2.41
C LEU A 86 29.23 9.95 -1.09
N SER A 87 30.12 9.82 -0.11
CA SER A 87 29.73 9.36 1.22
C SER A 87 28.54 10.17 1.72
N LYS A 88 27.62 9.57 2.48
CA LYS A 88 26.51 10.31 3.10
C LYS A 88 27.01 11.53 3.91
N ALA A 89 28.25 11.49 4.38
CA ALA A 89 28.92 12.63 4.99
C ALA A 89 29.29 13.73 3.98
N GLU A 90 29.87 13.38 2.84
CA GLU A 90 30.19 14.32 1.75
C GLU A 90 28.95 14.91 1.10
N GLN A 91 27.87 14.14 0.93
CA GLN A 91 26.59 14.67 0.42
C GLN A 91 25.98 15.70 1.38
N ARG A 92 26.11 15.47 2.70
CA ARG A 92 25.71 16.44 3.73
C ARG A 92 26.63 17.65 3.75
N GLU A 93 27.92 17.46 3.51
CA GLU A 93 28.88 18.54 3.40
C GLU A 93 28.57 19.38 2.17
N GLU A 94 28.42 18.80 0.98
CA GLU A 94 27.99 19.49 -0.23
C GLU A 94 26.65 20.20 -0.06
N ALA A 95 25.66 19.60 0.62
CA ALA A 95 24.40 20.29 0.91
C ALA A 95 24.58 21.52 1.82
N LYS A 96 25.57 21.50 2.74
CA LYS A 96 25.97 22.67 3.52
C LYS A 96 26.78 23.67 2.68
N ARG A 97 27.61 23.18 1.74
CA ARG A 97 28.38 23.99 0.80
C ARG A 97 27.46 24.67 -0.24
N LYS A 98 26.30 24.09 -0.55
CA LYS A 98 25.28 24.68 -1.46
C LYS A 98 24.64 25.97 -0.92
N TYR A 99 24.79 26.26 0.37
CA TYR A 99 24.37 27.53 0.97
C TYR A 99 25.57 28.41 1.30
N GLU A 100 26.68 28.37 0.55
CA GLU A 100 27.93 29.04 0.96
C GLU A 100 28.06 30.50 0.64
N THR A 101 27.30 31.03 -0.32
CA THR A 101 27.31 32.46 -0.54
C THR A 101 26.62 33.15 0.64
N GLU A 102 27.26 34.17 1.22
CA GLU A 102 26.69 34.91 2.35
C GLU A 102 25.34 35.56 2.00
N GLU A 103 25.15 35.90 0.73
CA GLU A 103 23.91 36.45 0.19
C GLU A 103 22.75 35.43 0.19
N GLU A 104 22.99 34.17 -0.17
CA GLU A 104 21.95 33.13 -0.10
C GLU A 104 21.61 32.81 1.36
N ARG A 105 22.59 32.80 2.26
CA ARG A 105 22.33 32.63 3.69
C ARG A 105 21.44 33.73 4.23
N THR A 106 21.76 35.00 3.98
CA THR A 106 20.98 36.14 4.49
C THR A 106 19.56 36.14 3.94
N ASN A 107 19.37 35.76 2.67
CA ASN A 107 18.05 35.61 2.06
C ASN A 107 17.24 34.43 2.63
N MET A 108 17.89 33.35 3.04
CA MET A 108 17.22 32.16 3.61
C MET A 108 16.93 32.28 5.11
N LEU A 109 17.65 33.12 5.85
CA LEU A 109 17.42 33.38 7.28
C LEU A 109 15.95 33.71 7.65
N PRO A 110 15.23 34.61 6.96
CA PRO A 110 13.83 34.90 7.29
C PRO A 110 12.94 33.66 7.14
N VAL A 111 13.11 32.89 6.06
CA VAL A 111 12.35 31.66 5.82
C VAL A 111 12.65 30.62 6.90
N LEU A 112 13.92 30.42 7.25
CA LEU A 112 14.32 29.52 8.33
C LEU A 112 13.76 29.96 9.68
N ARG A 113 13.68 31.26 9.93
CA ARG A 113 13.06 31.80 11.15
C ARG A 113 11.57 31.47 11.21
N ASP A 114 10.87 31.63 10.10
CA ASP A 114 9.43 31.32 10.03
C ASP A 114 9.17 29.82 10.21
N LEU A 115 9.95 28.96 9.56
CA LEU A 115 9.89 27.50 9.76
C LEU A 115 10.19 27.12 11.22
N SER A 116 11.24 27.70 11.81
CA SER A 116 11.59 27.46 13.21
C SER A 116 10.48 27.90 14.16
N ARG A 117 9.79 29.00 13.85
CA ARG A 117 8.67 29.52 14.63
C ARG A 117 7.45 28.61 14.52
N GLN A 118 7.13 28.13 13.33
CA GLN A 118 6.03 27.17 13.12
C GLN A 118 6.28 25.89 13.94
N GLU A 119 7.48 25.35 13.88
CA GLU A 119 7.87 24.15 14.64
C GLU A 119 7.84 24.40 16.16
N TYR A 120 8.30 25.57 16.62
CA TYR A 120 8.20 25.96 18.02
C TYR A 120 6.75 26.08 18.47
N LEU A 121 5.87 26.70 17.66
CA LEU A 121 4.46 26.87 18.00
C LEU A 121 3.74 25.53 18.16
N LYS A 122 3.99 24.55 17.28
CA LYS A 122 3.45 23.20 17.43
C LYS A 122 3.87 22.55 18.75
N LYS A 123 5.16 22.62 19.08
CA LYS A 123 5.70 22.07 20.34
C LYS A 123 5.15 22.82 21.56
N ARG A 124 5.01 24.13 21.45
CA ARG A 124 4.51 25.00 22.52
C ARG A 124 3.02 24.77 22.79
N GLU A 125 2.24 24.56 21.73
CA GLU A 125 0.83 24.19 21.83
C GLU A 125 0.67 22.87 22.57
N GLN A 126 1.41 21.83 22.17
CA GLN A 126 1.41 20.54 22.85
C GLN A 126 1.81 20.66 24.33
N ALA A 127 2.93 21.32 24.63
CA ALA A 127 3.37 21.53 26.00
C ALA A 127 2.33 22.27 26.86
N LYS A 128 1.56 23.20 26.28
CA LYS A 128 0.50 23.93 26.99
C LYS A 128 -0.76 23.10 27.21
N LEU A 129 -1.09 22.19 26.28
CA LEU A 129 -2.16 21.23 26.47
C LEU A 129 -1.81 20.22 27.57
N ASP A 130 -0.56 19.74 27.58
CA ASP A 130 -0.07 18.82 28.61
C ASP A 130 -0.05 19.50 29.99
N GLU A 131 0.43 20.74 30.09
CA GLU A 131 0.36 21.53 31.33
C GLU A 131 -1.08 21.72 31.83
N LEU A 132 -2.03 22.04 30.94
CA LEU A 132 -3.45 22.15 31.31
C LEU A 132 -4.05 20.81 31.75
N ARG A 133 -3.64 19.72 31.11
CA ARG A 133 -4.06 18.37 31.48
C ARG A 133 -3.55 18.01 32.87
N ASP A 134 -2.27 18.23 33.13
CA ASP A 134 -1.64 17.96 34.43
C ASP A 134 -2.30 18.81 35.52
N GLU A 135 -2.56 20.11 35.27
CA GLU A 135 -3.32 20.96 36.20
C GLU A 135 -4.72 20.40 36.54
N LEU A 136 -5.41 19.83 35.57
CA LEU A 136 -6.73 19.22 35.77
C LEU A 136 -6.64 17.88 36.52
N GLU A 137 -5.62 17.06 36.25
CA GLU A 137 -5.37 15.80 36.95
C GLU A 137 -4.98 16.06 38.40
N ASP A 138 -4.07 17.02 38.64
CA ASP A 138 -3.68 17.47 39.97
C ASP A 138 -4.87 18.03 40.74
N ALA A 139 -5.72 18.84 40.11
CA ALA A 139 -6.91 19.36 40.77
C ALA A 139 -7.88 18.25 41.19
N LYS A 140 -8.07 17.22 40.35
CA LYS A 140 -8.90 16.06 40.69
C LYS A 140 -8.33 15.29 41.87
N TYR A 141 -7.01 15.10 41.91
CA TYR A 141 -6.35 14.35 42.97
C TYR A 141 -6.27 15.14 44.29
N LEU A 142 -5.90 16.41 44.23
CA LEU A 142 -5.63 17.25 45.41
C LEU A 142 -6.92 17.71 46.10
N PHE A 143 -8.00 17.91 45.34
CA PHE A 143 -9.29 18.36 45.87
C PHE A 143 -10.33 17.25 45.98
N ASP A 144 -9.93 15.98 45.84
CA ASP A 144 -10.84 14.85 46.08
C ASP A 144 -11.33 14.86 47.54
N GLY A 145 -12.65 14.85 47.72
CA GLY A 145 -13.29 14.91 49.05
C GLY A 145 -13.31 16.28 49.74
N VAL A 146 -12.85 17.36 49.11
CA VAL A 146 -12.93 18.74 49.64
C VAL A 146 -14.09 19.49 48.98
N GLU A 147 -14.84 20.28 49.76
CA GLU A 147 -15.87 21.16 49.20
C GLU A 147 -15.23 22.39 48.55
N LEU A 148 -15.14 22.40 47.22
CA LEU A 148 -14.69 23.58 46.48
C LEU A 148 -15.73 24.70 46.50
N THR A 149 -15.25 25.94 46.56
CA THR A 149 -16.09 27.14 46.42
C THR A 149 -16.69 27.22 45.01
N GLU A 150 -17.77 27.99 44.86
CA GLU A 150 -18.42 28.16 43.55
C GLU A 150 -17.49 28.75 42.49
N LYS A 151 -16.58 29.64 42.91
CA LYS A 151 -15.57 30.25 42.03
C LYS A 151 -14.58 29.22 41.53
N GLU A 152 -14.01 28.41 42.42
CA GLU A 152 -13.06 27.36 42.04
C GLU A 152 -13.72 26.29 41.14
N LYS A 153 -14.97 25.94 41.41
CA LYS A 153 -15.76 25.04 40.54
C LYS A 153 -15.96 25.64 39.14
N ALA A 154 -16.24 26.94 39.05
CA ALA A 154 -16.37 27.63 37.76
C ALA A 154 -15.03 27.67 37.01
N ASP A 155 -13.93 27.93 37.71
CA ASP A 155 -12.59 27.97 37.13
C ASP A 155 -12.16 26.59 36.60
N LEU A 156 -12.39 25.52 37.36
CA LEU A 156 -12.12 24.15 36.90
C LEU A 156 -12.96 23.78 35.67
N ARG A 157 -14.25 24.13 35.65
CA ARG A 157 -15.11 23.92 34.49
C ARG A 157 -14.60 24.68 33.27
N TYR A 158 -14.18 25.94 33.45
CA TYR A 158 -13.63 26.74 32.37
C TYR A 158 -12.35 26.12 31.81
N LYS A 159 -11.40 25.71 32.68
CA LYS A 159 -10.17 25.03 32.25
C LYS A 159 -10.46 23.74 31.49
N GLN A 160 -11.41 22.94 31.96
CA GLN A 160 -11.84 21.71 31.29
C GLN A 160 -12.43 22.02 29.90
N GLN A 161 -13.33 23.00 29.80
CA GLN A 161 -13.90 23.42 28.51
C GLN A 161 -12.83 23.92 27.54
N VAL A 162 -11.85 24.67 28.01
CA VAL A 162 -10.73 25.15 27.19
C VAL A 162 -9.88 23.98 26.69
N TYR A 163 -9.57 23.01 27.55
CA TYR A 163 -8.84 21.81 27.17
C TYR A 163 -9.60 20.98 26.11
N ASP A 164 -10.89 20.73 26.34
CA ASP A 164 -11.74 19.97 25.42
C ASP A 164 -11.84 20.66 24.05
N LEU A 165 -12.11 21.97 24.03
CA LEU A 165 -12.17 22.75 22.80
C LEU A 165 -10.84 22.75 22.03
N ALA A 166 -9.71 22.84 22.73
CA ALA A 166 -8.40 22.81 22.10
C ALA A 166 -8.06 21.42 21.55
N MET A 167 -8.43 20.35 22.25
CA MET A 167 -8.30 18.97 21.77
C MET A 167 -9.19 18.70 20.55
N GLU A 168 -10.44 19.18 20.54
CA GLU A 168 -11.34 19.09 19.39
C GLU A 168 -10.75 19.82 18.17
N ARG A 169 -10.23 21.03 18.37
CA ARG A 169 -9.56 21.78 17.31
C ARG A 169 -8.36 21.02 16.74
N LYS A 170 -7.53 20.43 17.59
CA LYS A 170 -6.38 19.62 17.15
C LYS A 170 -6.84 18.44 16.31
N ARG A 171 -7.86 17.70 16.77
CA ARG A 171 -8.46 16.59 16.02
C ARG A 171 -9.01 17.03 14.66
N GLN A 172 -9.68 18.18 14.59
CA GLN A 172 -10.18 18.73 13.32
C GLN A 172 -9.04 19.08 12.36
N LEU A 173 -7.94 19.67 12.85
CA LEU A 173 -6.77 19.98 12.03
C LEU A 173 -6.09 18.70 11.52
N ASP A 174 -5.97 17.68 12.37
CA ASP A 174 -5.40 16.39 12.00
C ASP A 174 -6.28 15.69 10.94
N ALA A 175 -7.62 15.73 11.09
CA ALA A 175 -8.55 15.19 10.09
C ALA A 175 -8.48 15.93 8.74
N ILE A 176 -8.39 17.26 8.75
CA ILE A 176 -8.20 18.05 7.51
C ILE A 176 -6.86 17.70 6.84
N GLN A 177 -5.82 17.43 7.63
CA GLN A 177 -4.52 17.04 7.12
C GLN A 177 -4.53 15.63 6.51
N GLU A 178 -5.32 14.71 7.07
CA GLU A 178 -5.50 13.34 6.56
C GLU A 178 -6.36 13.29 5.30
N ASP A 179 -7.47 14.03 5.26
CA ASP A 179 -8.37 14.12 4.11
C ASP A 179 -7.80 14.98 2.95
N GLY A 180 -6.73 15.74 3.22
CA GLY A 180 -6.10 16.61 2.25
C GLY A 180 -5.43 15.84 1.10
N TYR A 181 -5.47 16.42 -0.11
CA TYR A 181 -4.75 15.85 -1.26
C TYR A 181 -3.25 15.80 -0.98
N HIS A 182 -2.71 14.59 -0.80
CA HIS A 182 -1.29 14.36 -0.62
C HIS A 182 -0.68 13.87 -1.93
N MET A 183 0.32 14.60 -2.45
CA MET A 183 1.10 14.12 -3.59
C MET A 183 1.81 12.81 -3.22
N PRO A 184 1.67 11.73 -4.01
CA PRO A 184 2.43 10.51 -3.78
C PRO A 184 3.93 10.78 -3.82
N THR A 185 4.66 10.24 -2.84
CA THR A 185 6.12 10.28 -2.88
C THR A 185 6.65 9.26 -3.90
N SER A 186 7.78 9.58 -4.56
CA SER A 186 8.40 8.68 -5.55
C SER A 186 8.73 7.31 -4.95
N TYR A 187 8.26 6.25 -5.62
CA TYR A 187 8.34 4.87 -5.11
C TYR A 187 9.76 4.26 -5.20
N ASP A 188 10.59 4.67 -6.16
CA ASP A 188 11.83 3.97 -6.53
C ASP A 188 13.13 4.55 -5.96
N GLU A 189 13.06 5.59 -5.14
CA GLU A 189 14.26 6.14 -4.49
C GLU A 189 14.76 5.25 -3.34
N PRO A 190 16.07 4.95 -3.27
CA PRO A 190 16.64 4.05 -2.28
C PRO A 190 16.53 4.56 -0.83
N GLU A 191 16.37 5.88 -0.64
CA GLU A 191 16.23 6.51 0.67
C GLU A 191 14.82 6.39 1.27
N LYS A 192 13.81 6.01 0.48
CA LYS A 192 12.39 6.01 0.86
C LYS A 192 11.84 4.64 1.28
N ARG A 193 12.70 3.72 1.72
CA ARG A 193 12.28 2.38 2.21
C ARG A 193 11.27 2.46 3.36
N SER A 194 11.42 3.42 4.28
CA SER A 194 10.45 3.64 5.36
C SER A 194 9.11 4.14 4.83
N ALA A 195 9.12 5.07 3.87
CA ALA A 195 7.89 5.57 3.25
C ALA A 195 7.12 4.47 2.49
N ARG A 196 7.83 3.49 1.90
CA ARG A 196 7.19 2.29 1.31
C ARG A 196 6.47 1.46 2.38
N PHE A 197 7.09 1.29 3.55
CA PHE A 197 6.50 0.58 4.66
C PHE A 197 5.30 1.33 5.22
N ASP A 198 5.42 2.64 5.43
CA ASP A 198 4.34 3.49 5.93
C ASP A 198 3.16 3.50 4.95
N ALA A 199 3.39 3.65 3.65
CA ALA A 199 2.33 3.59 2.64
C ALA A 199 1.64 2.22 2.56
N ALA A 200 2.39 1.13 2.76
CA ALA A 200 1.80 -0.20 2.87
C ALA A 200 0.97 -0.32 4.15
N LEU A 201 1.47 0.18 5.28
CA LEU A 201 0.79 0.16 6.57
C LEU A 201 -0.50 0.99 6.56
N SER A 202 -0.48 2.17 5.94
CA SER A 202 -1.64 3.06 5.83
C SER A 202 -2.80 2.43 5.06
N ARG A 203 -2.54 1.52 4.11
CA ARG A 203 -3.62 0.77 3.42
C ARG A 203 -4.36 -0.21 4.33
N TYR A 204 -3.72 -0.65 5.41
CA TYR A 204 -4.27 -1.60 6.37
C TYR A 204 -4.67 -0.94 7.70
N LYS A 205 -4.57 0.40 7.82
CA LYS A 205 -5.19 1.11 8.93
C LYS A 205 -6.69 1.15 8.69
N GLU A 206 -7.41 0.24 9.32
CA GLU A 206 -8.86 0.30 9.42
C GLU A 206 -9.25 1.47 10.34
N GLU A 207 -10.34 2.17 10.03
CA GLU A 207 -10.90 3.17 10.93
C GLU A 207 -11.25 2.48 12.25
N GLU A 208 -10.58 2.87 13.34
CA GLU A 208 -10.74 2.28 14.68
C GLU A 208 -12.17 2.38 15.25
N ALA A 209 -13.07 3.06 14.55
CA ALA A 209 -14.39 3.45 15.03
C ALA A 209 -15.31 2.26 15.35
N ASN A 210 -15.08 1.04 14.85
CA ASN A 210 -16.06 -0.04 15.04
C ASN A 210 -15.57 -1.48 15.11
N THR A 211 -14.27 -1.77 15.27
CA THR A 211 -13.79 -3.17 15.28
C THR A 211 -14.16 -4.00 16.53
N ALA A 212 -14.78 -3.37 17.53
CA ALA A 212 -15.12 -4.03 18.80
C ALA A 212 -16.40 -4.88 18.77
N THR A 213 -17.21 -4.80 17.71
CA THR A 213 -18.46 -5.57 17.60
C THR A 213 -18.26 -6.78 16.68
N ALA A 214 -18.89 -7.91 17.00
CA ALA A 214 -18.80 -9.13 16.18
C ALA A 214 -19.37 -8.96 14.75
N GLN A 215 -20.14 -7.88 14.52
CA GLN A 215 -20.76 -7.54 13.24
C GLN A 215 -20.01 -6.43 12.49
N ALA A 216 -18.90 -5.92 13.04
CA ALA A 216 -18.14 -4.81 12.48
C ALA A 216 -17.74 -5.04 11.02
N GLU A 217 -17.20 -6.22 10.72
CA GLU A 217 -16.77 -6.58 9.36
C GLU A 217 -17.96 -6.62 8.39
N GLN A 218 -19.11 -7.12 8.85
CA GLN A 218 -20.32 -7.18 8.04
C GLN A 218 -20.89 -5.77 7.79
N GLU A 219 -20.95 -4.92 8.81
CA GLU A 219 -21.39 -3.53 8.69
C GLU A 219 -20.48 -2.72 7.77
N GLN A 220 -19.15 -2.91 7.86
CA GLN A 220 -18.21 -2.27 6.94
C GLN A 220 -18.43 -2.74 5.50
N TRP A 221 -18.63 -4.05 5.29
CA TRP A 221 -18.93 -4.58 3.96
C TRP A 221 -20.24 -4.02 3.40
N GLU A 222 -21.32 -4.00 4.20
CA GLU A 222 -22.60 -3.42 3.82
C GLU A 222 -22.47 -1.92 3.53
N ALA A 223 -21.72 -1.17 4.34
CA ALA A 223 -21.45 0.24 4.15
C ALA A 223 -20.66 0.52 2.87
N GLU A 224 -19.65 -0.30 2.55
CA GLU A 224 -18.91 -0.18 1.30
C GLU A 224 -19.79 -0.46 0.07
N GLN A 225 -20.61 -1.51 0.12
CA GLN A 225 -21.55 -1.81 -0.96
C GLN A 225 -22.56 -0.68 -1.10
N MET A 226 -23.09 -0.17 0.00
CA MET A 226 -23.97 1.00 0.03
C MET A 226 -23.29 2.25 -0.50
N ARG A 227 -22.00 2.47 -0.22
CA ARG A 227 -21.24 3.61 -0.76
C ARG A 227 -21.06 3.49 -2.26
N LYS A 228 -20.72 2.29 -2.76
CA LYS A 228 -20.58 2.00 -4.19
C LYS A 228 -21.90 2.19 -4.93
N THR A 229 -23.03 1.78 -4.34
CA THR A 229 -24.36 1.97 -4.95
C THR A 229 -24.85 3.41 -4.84
N LYS A 230 -24.52 4.13 -3.77
CA LYS A 230 -24.85 5.56 -3.58
C LYS A 230 -23.97 6.52 -4.37
N MET A 231 -22.93 6.06 -5.08
CA MET A 231 -22.17 6.92 -6.00
C MET A 231 -23.10 7.42 -7.10
N LYS A 232 -23.63 8.62 -6.91
CA LYS A 232 -24.50 9.30 -7.86
C LYS A 232 -23.65 9.72 -9.06
N ALA A 233 -23.72 8.95 -10.14
CA ALA A 233 -23.10 9.32 -11.40
C ALA A 233 -23.83 10.54 -12.00
N GLY A 234 -23.24 11.72 -11.86
CA GLY A 234 -23.78 12.98 -12.41
C GLY A 234 -23.02 14.20 -11.88
N ALA A 235 -22.99 15.29 -12.65
CA ALA A 235 -22.40 16.55 -12.23
C ALA A 235 -23.16 17.11 -11.00
N GLN A 236 -22.45 17.52 -9.94
CA GLN A 236 -23.07 18.10 -8.74
C GLN A 236 -23.90 19.37 -9.02
N ASP A 237 -23.57 20.12 -10.07
CA ASP A 237 -24.30 21.32 -10.51
C ASP A 237 -25.31 21.06 -11.65
N GLY A 238 -25.50 19.80 -12.05
CA GLY A 238 -26.60 19.43 -12.94
C GLY A 238 -27.86 19.20 -12.13
N GLY A 239 -28.68 20.24 -11.93
CA GLY A 239 -30.01 20.11 -11.35
C GLY A 239 -30.71 18.88 -11.95
N SER A 240 -31.21 18.00 -11.08
CA SER A 240 -31.77 16.71 -11.45
C SER A 240 -33.02 16.88 -12.33
N ALA A 241 -32.81 17.09 -13.62
CA ALA A 241 -33.84 17.15 -14.66
C ALA A 241 -34.08 15.74 -15.24
N GLN A 242 -34.12 14.73 -14.38
CA GLN A 242 -34.70 13.44 -14.74
C GLN A 242 -36.14 13.45 -14.20
N PRO A 243 -37.15 13.17 -15.02
CA PRO A 243 -38.51 13.02 -14.51
C PRO A 243 -38.51 11.90 -13.48
N GLN A 244 -38.85 12.24 -12.24
CA GLN A 244 -39.10 11.29 -11.18
C GLN A 244 -40.36 10.53 -11.57
N TYR A 245 -40.19 9.35 -12.18
CA TYR A 245 -41.31 8.45 -12.39
C TYR A 245 -41.71 7.91 -11.01
N ASP A 246 -42.82 8.41 -10.48
CA ASP A 246 -43.51 7.75 -9.39
C ASP A 246 -43.95 6.37 -9.88
N PHE A 247 -43.62 5.32 -9.13
CA PHE A 247 -44.17 4.00 -9.36
C PHE A 247 -45.68 4.05 -9.10
N VAL A 248 -46.47 4.25 -10.15
CA VAL A 248 -47.92 4.08 -10.12
C VAL A 248 -48.19 2.58 -10.23
N PHE A 249 -48.51 1.95 -9.10
CA PHE A 249 -49.09 0.60 -9.13
C PHE A 249 -50.46 0.71 -9.79
N GLU A 250 -50.60 0.20 -11.01
CA GLU A 250 -51.88 0.11 -11.71
C GLU A 250 -52.85 -0.72 -10.84
N ASP A 251 -53.81 -0.04 -10.19
CA ASP A 251 -55.18 -0.40 -9.77
C ASP A 251 -55.55 -1.89 -9.55
N SER A 252 -54.61 -2.72 -9.12
CA SER A 252 -54.88 -4.12 -8.73
C SER A 252 -55.56 -4.21 -7.35
N ILE A 253 -55.76 -3.09 -6.67
CA ILE A 253 -56.35 -3.00 -5.32
C ILE A 253 -57.85 -2.66 -5.37
N ASP A 254 -58.37 -2.14 -6.48
CA ASP A 254 -59.78 -1.75 -6.56
C ASP A 254 -60.73 -2.95 -6.62
N PHE A 255 -60.29 -4.08 -7.18
CA PHE A 255 -61.02 -5.35 -7.12
C PHE A 255 -61.11 -5.90 -5.70
N ILE A 256 -60.03 -5.80 -4.91
CA ILE A 256 -60.00 -6.29 -3.53
C ILE A 256 -60.90 -5.41 -2.63
N LYS A 257 -60.86 -4.09 -2.81
CA LYS A 257 -61.71 -3.16 -2.05
C LYS A 257 -63.20 -3.33 -2.39
N THR A 258 -63.55 -3.54 -3.66
CA THR A 258 -64.95 -3.76 -4.05
C THR A 258 -65.48 -5.09 -3.51
N ALA A 259 -64.69 -6.17 -3.51
CA ALA A 259 -65.07 -7.43 -2.87
C ALA A 259 -65.26 -7.28 -1.35
N MET A 260 -64.40 -6.51 -0.67
CA MET A 260 -64.51 -6.24 0.77
C MET A 260 -65.73 -5.40 1.14
N ILE A 261 -66.12 -4.44 0.29
CA ILE A 261 -67.32 -3.59 0.49
C ILE A 261 -68.61 -4.34 0.11
N ALA A 262 -68.56 -5.21 -0.89
CA ALA A 262 -69.71 -6.01 -1.33
C ALA A 262 -70.07 -7.15 -0.37
N GLY A 263 -69.20 -7.49 0.60
CA GLY A 263 -69.48 -8.48 1.63
C GLY A 263 -69.66 -9.92 1.11
N ASP A 264 -69.28 -10.18 -0.15
CA ASP A 264 -69.38 -11.49 -0.80
C ASP A 264 -67.98 -12.01 -1.12
N GLY A 265 -67.26 -12.32 -0.05
CA GLY A 265 -65.96 -12.97 -0.10
C GLY A 265 -65.67 -13.57 1.26
N ASP A 266 -65.52 -14.89 1.30
CA ASP A 266 -65.10 -15.62 2.49
C ASP A 266 -63.61 -15.33 2.73
N PHE A 267 -63.33 -14.12 3.21
CA PHE A 267 -61.99 -13.67 3.54
C PHE A 267 -61.69 -14.17 4.95
N GLU A 268 -60.81 -15.18 5.04
CA GLU A 268 -60.23 -15.61 6.33
C GLU A 268 -59.73 -14.36 7.06
N THR A 269 -60.27 -14.13 8.26
CA THR A 269 -59.89 -12.97 9.06
C THR A 269 -58.40 -13.02 9.39
N ALA A 270 -57.80 -11.87 9.69
CA ALA A 270 -56.40 -11.79 10.11
C ALA A 270 -56.10 -12.65 11.35
N GLU A 271 -57.13 -13.03 12.13
CA GLU A 271 -57.02 -13.95 13.25
C GLU A 271 -57.03 -15.42 12.80
N GLU A 272 -57.89 -15.80 11.86
CA GLU A 272 -57.95 -17.16 11.31
C GLU A 272 -56.68 -17.53 10.53
N THR A 273 -56.13 -16.58 9.76
CA THR A 273 -54.85 -16.77 9.07
C THR A 273 -53.69 -16.96 10.04
N LYS A 274 -53.65 -16.17 11.13
CA LYS A 274 -52.66 -16.34 12.21
C LYS A 274 -52.83 -17.67 12.94
N GLU A 275 -54.06 -18.10 13.21
CA GLU A 275 -54.31 -19.41 13.82
C GLU A 275 -53.88 -20.56 12.92
N ARG A 276 -54.10 -20.45 11.60
CA ARG A 276 -53.67 -21.44 10.62
C ARG A 276 -52.14 -21.53 10.57
N GLU A 277 -51.46 -20.39 10.51
CA GLU A 277 -50.00 -20.33 10.51
C GLU A 277 -49.42 -20.89 11.83
N ARG A 278 -50.07 -20.62 12.97
CA ARG A 278 -49.67 -21.21 14.27
C ARG A 278 -49.83 -22.72 14.28
N LYS A 279 -50.96 -23.24 13.79
CA LYS A 279 -51.21 -24.69 13.69
C LYS A 279 -50.24 -25.38 12.74
N GLU A 280 -49.86 -24.75 11.63
CA GLU A 280 -48.85 -25.26 10.71
C GLU A 280 -47.47 -25.32 11.36
N ARG A 281 -47.07 -24.28 12.10
CA ARG A 281 -45.82 -24.29 12.87
C ARG A 281 -45.82 -25.37 13.95
N GLU A 282 -46.93 -25.55 14.65
CA GLU A 282 -47.07 -26.62 15.65
C GLU A 282 -46.96 -28.01 15.01
N ARG A 283 -47.59 -28.24 13.85
CA ARG A 283 -47.45 -29.50 13.09
C ARG A 283 -46.04 -29.72 12.56
N ALA A 284 -45.40 -28.67 12.05
CA ALA A 284 -44.02 -28.73 11.60
C ALA A 284 -43.08 -29.08 12.77
N ALA A 285 -43.26 -28.45 13.93
CA ALA A 285 -42.50 -28.75 15.14
C ALA A 285 -42.75 -30.18 15.66
N GLN A 286 -43.99 -30.66 15.60
CA GLN A 286 -44.34 -32.05 15.96
C GLN A 286 -43.69 -33.05 14.99
N SER A 287 -43.73 -32.79 13.68
CA SER A 287 -43.08 -33.66 12.68
C SER A 287 -41.55 -33.67 12.79
N ALA A 288 -40.94 -32.51 13.13
CA ALA A 288 -39.51 -32.41 13.39
C ALA A 288 -39.14 -33.19 14.65
N ARG A 289 -39.95 -33.11 15.71
CA ARG A 289 -39.76 -33.87 16.95
C ARG A 289 -39.91 -35.37 16.74
N GLU A 290 -40.86 -35.80 15.91
CA GLU A 290 -41.06 -37.21 15.58
C GLU A 290 -39.90 -37.77 14.75
N LYS A 291 -39.35 -36.98 13.81
CA LYS A 291 -38.12 -37.34 13.08
C LYS A 291 -36.90 -37.50 14.01
N ILE A 292 -36.74 -36.61 14.98
CA ILE A 292 -35.66 -36.70 15.98
C ILE A 292 -35.81 -37.92 16.91
N LEU A 293 -37.03 -38.43 17.06
CA LEU A 293 -37.32 -39.60 17.90
C LEU A 293 -37.23 -40.93 17.13
N ALA A 294 -37.21 -40.87 15.79
CA ALA A 294 -37.12 -42.01 14.90
C ALA A 294 -35.68 -42.29 14.41
N ASP A 295 -34.76 -41.34 14.58
CA ASP A 295 -33.29 -41.52 14.48
C ASP A 295 -32.70 -41.98 15.83
#